data_AF-T1ESV9-F1
#
_entry.id   AF-T1ESV9-F1
#
_cell.length_a   1.000
_cell.length_b   1.000
_cell.length_c   1.000
_cell.angle_alpha   90.00
_cell.angle_beta   90.00
_cell.angle_gamma   90.00
#
_symmetry.space_group_name_H-M   'P 1'
#
loop_
_entity.id
_entity.type
_entity.pdbx_description
1 polymer ?
#
loop_
_entity_poly.entity_id
_entity_poly.type
_entity_poly.pdbx_seq_one_letter_code
_entity_poly.pdbx_strand_id
1 'polypeptide(L)'
;MDSEHREKLSSIHRPFLVKNLCLTEEFFVILLETKTMTKELIEKVQLDKSDPISCFLDHLVRREDSAYNCFLEALLKTSQENIVKVLEPRFTYNNSNCTRPVNVNIFSLFT
;
A
#
# COMPACT_ATOMS: atom_id res chain seq x y z
N MET A 1 -10.54 6.90 -3.37
CA MET A 1 -10.22 6.11 -4.55
C MET A 1 -11.38 6.21 -5.52
N ASP A 2 -11.12 6.48 -6.79
CA ASP A 2 -12.13 6.42 -7.84
C ASP A 2 -12.62 4.98 -8.09
N SER A 3 -13.61 4.82 -8.95
CA SER A 3 -14.20 3.51 -9.24
C SER A 3 -13.24 2.59 -10.00
N GLU A 4 -12.42 3.12 -10.90
CA GLU A 4 -11.49 2.33 -11.72
C GLU A 4 -10.39 1.71 -10.86
N HIS A 5 -9.74 2.53 -10.03
CA HIS A 5 -8.72 2.07 -9.08
C HIS A 5 -9.29 1.06 -8.08
N ARG A 6 -10.52 1.26 -7.59
CA ARG A 6 -11.19 0.28 -6.73
C ARG A 6 -11.45 -1.03 -7.46
N GLU A 7 -11.89 -0.99 -8.71
CA GLU A 7 -12.16 -2.20 -9.52
C GLU A 7 -10.88 -2.98 -9.83
N LYS A 8 -9.78 -2.28 -10.15
CA LYS A 8 -8.44 -2.87 -10.33
C LYS A 8 -8.00 -3.67 -9.11
N LEU A 9 -8.16 -3.11 -7.91
CA LEU A 9 -7.73 -3.73 -6.66
C LEU A 9 -8.70 -4.79 -6.10
N SER A 10 -10.00 -4.58 -6.27
CA SER A 10 -11.04 -5.45 -5.67
C SER A 10 -11.44 -6.64 -6.54
N SER A 11 -11.27 -6.55 -7.86
CA SER A 11 -11.74 -7.57 -8.80
C SER A 11 -10.66 -7.96 -9.80
N ILE A 12 -10.26 -7.04 -10.68
CA ILE A 12 -9.47 -7.37 -11.89
C ILE A 12 -8.14 -8.03 -11.55
N HIS A 13 -7.38 -7.42 -10.64
CA HIS A 13 -6.05 -7.91 -10.27
C HIS A 13 -5.99 -8.55 -8.90
N ARG A 14 -7.13 -8.68 -8.19
CA ARG A 14 -7.15 -9.22 -6.81
C ARG A 14 -6.48 -10.59 -6.68
N PRO A 15 -6.76 -11.61 -7.53
CA PRO A 15 -6.10 -12.90 -7.42
C PRO A 15 -4.58 -12.82 -7.62
N PHE A 16 -4.14 -11.92 -8.50
CA PHE A 16 -2.73 -11.67 -8.73
C PHE A 16 -2.07 -10.98 -7.53
N LEU A 17 -2.74 -9.99 -6.94
CA LEU A 17 -2.24 -9.28 -5.75
C LEU A 17 -2.14 -10.18 -4.53
N VAL A 18 -3.17 -10.98 -4.25
CA VAL A 18 -3.17 -11.93 -3.12
C VAL A 18 -2.01 -12.93 -3.22
N LYS A 19 -1.62 -13.31 -4.44
CA LYS A 19 -0.52 -14.27 -4.66
C LYS A 19 0.87 -13.65 -4.64
N ASN A 20 1.02 -12.39 -5.06
CA ASN A 20 2.34 -11.80 -5.34
C ASN A 20 2.71 -10.62 -4.44
N LEU A 21 1.74 -10.03 -3.72
CA LEU A 21 1.99 -8.90 -2.84
C LEU A 21 2.74 -9.34 -1.57
N CYS A 22 3.87 -8.72 -1.30
CA CYS A 22 4.64 -8.92 -0.08
C CYS A 22 4.38 -7.76 0.89
N LEU A 23 3.77 -8.05 2.02
CA LEU A 23 3.51 -7.10 3.10
C LEU A 23 4.71 -7.04 4.06
N THR A 24 5.80 -6.40 3.64
CA THR A 24 7.00 -6.23 4.46
C THR A 24 6.82 -5.14 5.53
N GLU A 25 7.69 -5.12 6.53
CA GLU A 25 7.69 -4.05 7.54
C GLU A 25 7.92 -2.67 6.90
N GLU A 26 8.87 -2.57 5.96
CA GLU A 26 9.15 -1.34 5.21
C GLU A 26 7.92 -0.86 4.42
N PHE A 27 7.17 -1.78 3.82
CA PHE A 27 5.93 -1.47 3.11
C PHE A 27 4.92 -0.80 4.05
N PHE A 28 4.75 -1.35 5.26
CA PHE A 28 3.86 -0.77 6.27
C PHE A 28 4.34 0.57 6.82
N VAL A 29 5.65 0.75 7.00
CA VAL A 29 6.24 2.04 7.41
C VAL A 29 5.87 3.13 6.41
N ILE A 30 6.03 2.88 5.11
CA ILE A 30 5.70 3.84 4.06
C ILE A 30 4.20 4.18 4.07
N LEU A 31 3.33 3.18 4.26
CA LEU A 31 1.88 3.41 4.32
C LEU A 31 1.44 4.17 5.58
N LEU A 32 2.16 4.03 6.70
CA LEU A 32 1.94 4.82 7.92
C LEU A 32 2.38 6.27 7.73
N GLU A 33 3.57 6.49 7.16
CA GLU A 33 4.12 7.83 6.90
C GLU A 33 3.22 8.64 5.97
N THR A 34 2.69 7.98 4.94
CA THR A 34 1.75 8.59 3.98
C THR A 34 0.32 8.71 4.52
N LYS A 35 0.05 8.24 5.75
CA LYS A 35 -1.29 8.17 6.36
C LYS A 35 -2.33 7.41 5.53
N THR A 36 -1.85 6.58 4.61
CA THR A 36 -2.71 5.69 3.81
C THR A 36 -3.36 4.63 4.71
N MET A 37 -2.62 4.18 5.72
CA MET A 37 -3.08 3.24 6.74
C MET A 37 -2.78 3.78 8.15
N THR A 38 -3.53 3.25 9.12
CA THR A 38 -3.29 3.51 10.55
C THR A 38 -2.63 2.30 11.19
N LYS A 39 -1.91 2.51 12.29
CA LYS A 39 -1.23 1.43 13.04
C LYS A 39 -2.22 0.34 13.46
N GLU A 40 -3.38 0.73 13.99
CA GLU A 40 -4.45 -0.20 14.37
C GLU A 40 -4.92 -1.09 13.21
N LEU A 41 -4.96 -0.56 11.99
CA LEU A 41 -5.40 -1.30 10.82
C LEU A 41 -4.31 -2.26 10.33
N ILE A 42 -3.05 -1.86 10.41
CA ILE A 42 -1.91 -2.72 10.09
C ILE A 42 -1.83 -3.87 11.09
N GLU A 43 -1.99 -3.59 12.38
CA GLU A 43 -2.06 -4.63 13.41
C GLU A 43 -3.20 -5.61 13.11
N LYS A 44 -4.39 -5.10 12.76
CA LYS A 44 -5.52 -5.95 12.36
C LYS A 44 -5.21 -6.83 11.15
N VAL A 45 -4.55 -6.28 10.13
CA VAL A 45 -4.11 -7.00 8.93
C VAL A 45 -3.10 -8.10 9.29
N GLN A 46 -2.12 -7.78 10.14
CA GLN A 46 -1.09 -8.74 10.57
C GLN A 46 -1.64 -9.83 11.49
N LEU A 47 -2.71 -9.54 12.25
CA LEU A 47 -3.39 -10.51 13.11
C LEU A 47 -4.32 -11.45 12.33
N ASP A 48 -4.67 -11.12 11.08
CA ASP A 48 -5.49 -11.99 10.23
C ASP A 48 -4.65 -13.17 9.73
N LYS A 49 -4.91 -14.35 10.29
CA LYS A 49 -4.18 -15.58 9.99
C LYS A 49 -4.61 -16.25 8.69
N SER A 50 -5.77 -15.90 8.14
CA SER A 50 -6.32 -16.60 6.97
C SER A 50 -5.84 -15.97 5.68
N ASP A 51 -5.98 -14.66 5.55
CA ASP A 51 -5.61 -13.94 4.32
C ASP A 51 -5.32 -12.46 4.62
N PRO A 52 -4.12 -12.16 5.15
CA PRO A 52 -3.75 -10.80 5.51
C PRO A 52 -3.73 -9.86 4.30
N ILE A 53 -3.41 -10.38 3.11
CA ILE A 53 -3.36 -9.57 1.88
C ILE A 53 -4.78 -9.17 1.44
N SER A 54 -5.72 -10.11 1.45
CA SER A 54 -7.12 -9.82 1.12
C SER A 54 -7.73 -8.83 2.11
N CYS A 55 -7.46 -9.00 3.41
CA CYS A 55 -7.87 -8.06 4.46
C CYS A 55 -7.26 -6.65 4.22
N PHE A 56 -5.97 -6.59 3.89
CA PHE A 56 -5.30 -5.33 3.53
C PHE A 56 -5.96 -4.64 2.32
N LEU A 57 -6.20 -5.39 1.23
CA LEU A 57 -6.81 -4.87 0.01
C LEU A 57 -8.22 -4.33 0.27
N ASP A 58 -9.02 -5.03 1.09
CA ASP A 58 -10.37 -4.59 1.48
C ASP A 58 -10.36 -3.27 2.25
N HIS A 59 -9.34 -3.09 3.09
CA HIS A 59 -9.14 -1.84 3.78
C HIS A 59 -8.63 -0.73 2.86
N LEU A 60 -7.73 -1.06 1.93
CA LEU A 60 -7.13 -0.10 1.00
C LEU A 60 -8.18 0.47 0.04
N VAL A 61 -9.04 -0.38 -0.53
CA VAL A 61 -10.09 0.07 -1.47
C VAL A 61 -11.10 1.00 -0.83
N ARG A 62 -11.19 1.09 0.50
CA ARG A 62 -12.08 2.01 1.23
C ARG A 62 -11.46 3.39 1.46
N ARG A 63 -10.19 3.58 1.15
CA ARG A 63 -9.47 4.84 1.38
C ARG A 63 -9.75 5.90 0.31
N GLU A 64 -9.25 7.11 0.58
CA GLU A 64 -9.27 8.25 -0.33
C GLU A 64 -8.45 7.99 -1.60
N ASP A 65 -8.49 8.90 -2.57
CA ASP A 65 -7.95 8.64 -3.92
C ASP A 65 -6.42 8.64 -3.97
N SER A 66 -5.82 9.54 -3.20
CA SER A 66 -4.39 9.57 -2.87
C SER A 66 -3.84 8.20 -2.44
N ALA A 67 -4.63 7.39 -1.74
CA ALA A 67 -4.21 6.08 -1.25
C ALA A 67 -3.77 5.11 -2.35
N TYR A 68 -4.34 5.22 -3.56
CA TYR A 68 -3.92 4.37 -4.68
C TYR A 68 -2.49 4.72 -5.10
N ASN A 69 -2.20 6.00 -5.28
CA ASN A 69 -0.87 6.47 -5.66
C ASN A 69 0.17 6.17 -4.56
N CYS A 70 -0.18 6.41 -3.29
CA CYS A 70 0.67 6.04 -2.16
C CYS A 70 0.97 4.54 -2.12
N PHE A 71 -0.02 3.70 -2.45
CA PHE A 71 0.17 2.26 -2.56
C PHE A 71 1.13 1.89 -3.69
N LEU A 72 0.97 2.47 -4.89
CA LEU A 72 1.90 2.24 -5.99
C LEU A 72 3.33 2.70 -5.66
N GLU A 73 3.48 3.84 -4.99
CA GLU A 73 4.79 4.30 -4.50
C GLU A 73 5.41 3.36 -3.47
N ALA A 74 4.61 2.85 -2.52
CA ALA A 74 5.08 1.88 -1.54
C ALA A 74 5.55 0.57 -2.20
N LEU A 75 4.85 0.11 -3.25
CA LEU A 75 5.29 -1.03 -4.05
C LEU A 75 6.62 -0.77 -4.75
N LEU A 76 6.80 0.42 -5.35
CA LEU A 76 8.07 0.77 -5.99
C LEU A 76 9.24 0.84 -4.99
N LYS A 77 9.01 1.49 -3.84
CA LYS A 77 10.03 1.62 -2.79
C LYS A 77 10.42 0.28 -2.17
N THR A 78 9.52 -0.69 -2.18
CA THR A 78 9.78 -2.05 -1.67
C THR A 78 10.15 -3.05 -2.77
N SER A 79 10.60 -2.58 -3.93
CA SER A 79 11.05 -3.40 -5.06
C SER A 79 10.00 -4.40 -5.58
N GLN A 80 8.74 -4.00 -5.57
CA GLN A 80 7.59 -4.74 -6.10
C GLN A 80 7.10 -4.12 -7.42
N GLU A 81 8.02 -3.65 -8.27
CA GLU A 81 7.69 -2.93 -9.50
C GLU A 81 6.92 -3.78 -10.51
N ASN A 82 7.07 -5.10 -10.43
CA ASN A 82 6.29 -6.04 -11.24
C ASN A 82 4.79 -5.90 -10.98
N ILE A 83 4.39 -5.66 -9.74
CA ILE A 83 2.97 -5.45 -9.38
C ILE A 83 2.48 -4.11 -9.94
N VAL A 84 3.31 -3.07 -9.82
CA VAL A 84 2.98 -1.73 -10.35
C VAL A 84 2.80 -1.79 -11.86
N LYS A 85 3.67 -2.49 -12.60
CA LYS A 85 3.53 -2.67 -14.06
C LYS A 85 2.23 -3.37 -14.46
N VAL A 86 1.70 -4.25 -13.62
CA VAL A 86 0.42 -4.94 -13.88
C VAL A 86 -0.76 -4.02 -13.61
N LEU A 87 -0.73 -3.29 -12.49
CA LEU A 87 -1.81 -2.40 -12.08
C LEU A 87 -1.89 -1.14 -12.94
N GLU A 88 -0.73 -0.55 -13.22
CA GLU A 88 -0.61 0.72 -13.91
C GLU A 88 0.67 0.74 -14.76
N PRO A 89 0.63 0.15 -15.98
CA PRO A 89 1.81 0.01 -16.85
C PRO A 89 2.48 1.34 -17.22
N ARG A 90 1.73 2.44 -17.14
CA ARG A 90 2.19 3.80 -17.45
C ARG A 90 2.62 4.58 -16.20
N PHE A 91 2.56 3.98 -15.01
CA PHE A 91 2.96 4.64 -13.78
C PHE A 91 4.48 4.79 -13.75
N THR A 92 4.94 6.04 -13.78
CA THR A 92 6.34 6.40 -13.56
C THR A 92 6.47 6.96 -12.15
N TYR A 93 7.56 6.62 -11.45
CA TYR A 93 7.86 7.19 -10.16
C TYR A 93 8.05 8.71 -10.29
N ASN A 94 7.04 9.47 -9.92
CA ASN A 94 7.13 10.93 -9.79
C ASN A 94 7.33 11.21 -8.31
N ASN A 95 8.51 11.70 -7.93
CA ASN A 95 8.93 11.96 -6.54
C ASN A 95 8.13 13.09 -5.83
N SER A 96 6.90 13.37 -6.27
CA SER A 96 6.21 14.64 -6.07
C SER A 96 4.84 14.54 -5.41
N ASN A 97 4.25 13.34 -5.23
CA ASN A 97 2.85 13.21 -4.81
C ASN A 97 2.63 12.72 -3.37
N CYS A 98 3.65 12.17 -2.71
CA CYS A 98 3.63 11.83 -1.28
C CYS A 98 4.45 12.78 -0.39
N THR A 99 4.80 13.96 -0.88
CA THR A 99 5.65 14.93 -0.16
C THR A 99 4.84 15.71 0.89
N ARG A 100 4.79 15.17 2.11
CA ARG A 100 5.08 16.01 3.27
C ARG A 100 6.46 15.63 3.78
N PRO A 101 7.36 16.59 4.03
CA PRO A 101 8.67 16.28 4.59
C PRO A 101 8.44 15.80 6.02
N VAL A 102 8.59 14.50 6.27
CA VAL A 102 8.55 13.97 7.62
C VAL A 102 9.99 13.78 8.08
N ASN A 103 10.42 14.71 8.92
CA ASN A 103 11.62 14.57 9.72
C ASN A 103 11.29 13.55 10.81
N VAL A 104 11.60 12.27 10.60
CA VAL A 104 11.39 11.22 11.60
C VAL A 104 12.73 10.62 11.97
N ASN A 105 13.10 10.82 13.23
CA ASN A 105 14.14 10.06 13.89
C ASN A 105 13.62 8.61 14.05
N ILE A 106 14.01 7.72 13.14
CA ILE A 106 13.54 6.33 13.03
C ILE A 106 13.83 5.47 14.30
N PHE A 107 14.66 5.96 15.22
CA PHE A 107 15.12 5.20 16.39
C PHE A 107 14.20 5.22 17.62
N SER A 108 13.05 5.92 17.62
CA SER A 108 12.25 6.08 18.85
C SER A 108 10.89 5.34 18.85
N LEU A 109 10.59 4.48 17.88
CA LEU A 109 9.28 3.84 17.77
C LEU A 109 9.21 2.41 18.36
N PHE A 110 10.33 1.88 18.86
CA PHE A 110 10.43 0.51 19.40
C PHE A 110 11.10 0.41 20.79
N THR A 111 11.11 1.48 21.58
CA THR A 111 11.44 1.44 23.02
C THR A 111 10.18 1.50 23.86
#